data_AF-A0A7J2T026-F1
#
_entry.id   AF-A0A7J2T026-F1
#
_cell.length_a   1.000
_cell.length_b   1.000
_cell.length_c   1.000
_cell.angle_alpha   90.00
_cell.angle_beta   90.00
_cell.angle_gamma   90.00
#
_symmetry.space_group_name_H-M   'P 1'
#
loop_
_entity.id
_entity.type
_entity.pdbx_description
1 polymer ?
#
loop_
_entity_poly.entity_id
_entity_poly.type
_entity_poly.pdbx_seq_one_letter_code
_entity_poly.pdbx_strand_id
1 'polypeptide(L)'
;MADAGGVAGEDARFLEYLMLNWRISLLNIYLNGELDRQEELERAINRCSIIMSMLREGGGDAARSVLVDQLSRLASELGDIVEEGEEKED
;
A
#
# COMPACT_ATOMS: atom_id res chain seq x y z
N MET A 1 -17.24 -21.75 22.53
CA MET A 1 -16.05 -21.52 21.70
C MET A 1 -16.35 -20.24 20.92
N ALA A 2 -15.86 -19.10 21.41
CA ALA A 2 -16.10 -17.83 20.76
C ALA A 2 -15.23 -17.76 19.50
N ASP A 3 -15.87 -17.38 18.39
CA ASP A 3 -15.28 -17.15 17.09
C ASP A 3 -14.22 -16.03 17.18
N ALA A 4 -12.95 -16.42 17.17
CA ALA A 4 -11.81 -15.49 17.11
C ALA A 4 -11.55 -14.99 15.68
N GLY A 5 -12.40 -15.34 14.70
CA GLY A 5 -12.25 -14.98 13.30
C GLY A 5 -12.77 -13.60 12.91
N GLY A 6 -13.55 -12.94 13.76
CA GLY A 6 -14.26 -11.69 13.42
C GLY A 6 -13.35 -10.47 13.24
N VAL A 7 -12.57 -10.11 14.26
CA VAL A 7 -11.83 -8.83 14.28
C VAL A 7 -10.59 -8.86 13.36
N ALA A 8 -9.80 -9.93 13.42
CA ALA A 8 -8.59 -10.04 12.59
C ALA A 8 -8.90 -10.18 11.08
N GLY A 9 -10.07 -10.74 10.73
CA GLY A 9 -10.53 -10.83 9.35
C GLY A 9 -11.10 -9.49 8.82
N GLU A 10 -11.75 -8.72 9.68
CA GLU A 10 -12.25 -7.37 9.36
C GLU A 10 -11.10 -6.39 9.12
N ASP A 11 -10.07 -6.40 9.97
CA ASP A 11 -8.88 -5.56 9.83
C ASP A 11 -8.13 -5.84 8.51
N ALA A 12 -8.00 -7.12 8.14
CA ALA A 12 -7.34 -7.51 6.90
C ALA A 12 -8.10 -7.04 5.66
N ARG A 13 -9.44 -7.16 5.66
CA ARG A 13 -10.29 -6.65 4.57
C ARG A 13 -10.24 -5.13 4.46
N PHE A 14 -10.22 -4.45 5.60
CA PHE A 14 -10.09 -3.00 5.62
C PHE A 14 -8.75 -2.54 5.03
N LEU A 15 -7.65 -3.18 5.44
CA LEU A 15 -6.32 -2.91 4.88
C LEU A 15 -6.27 -3.20 3.38
N GLU A 16 -6.90 -4.29 2.92
CA GLU A 16 -6.98 -4.62 1.50
C GLU A 16 -7.71 -3.52 0.71
N TYR A 17 -8.84 -3.02 1.25
CA TYR A 17 -9.58 -1.92 0.66
C TYR A 17 -8.76 -0.62 0.61
N LEU A 18 -7.99 -0.32 1.65
CA LEU A 18 -7.09 0.84 1.66
C LEU A 18 -6.00 0.71 0.58
N MET A 19 -5.36 -0.46 0.47
CA MET A 19 -4.35 -0.70 -0.57
C MET A 19 -4.92 -0.55 -1.98
N LEU A 20 -6.15 -1.03 -2.20
CA LEU A 20 -6.82 -0.88 -3.49
C LEU A 20 -7.06 0.59 -3.83
N ASN A 21 -7.55 1.39 -2.88
CA ASN A 21 -7.76 2.82 -3.10
C ASN A 21 -6.46 3.55 -3.40
N TRP A 22 -5.40 3.33 -2.61
CA TRP A 22 -4.11 3.95 -2.87
C TRP A 22 -3.53 3.55 -4.21
N ARG A 23 -3.64 2.28 -4.60
CA ARG A 23 -3.20 1.82 -5.92
C ARG A 23 -3.93 2.55 -7.06
N ILE A 24 -5.24 2.75 -6.94
CA ILE A 24 -6.02 3.49 -7.94
C ILE A 24 -5.59 4.95 -8.01
N SER A 25 -5.41 5.61 -6.86
CA SER A 25 -4.92 6.99 -6.82
C SER A 25 -3.55 7.15 -7.47
N LEU A 26 -2.60 6.27 -7.14
CA LEU A 26 -1.26 6.28 -7.74
C LEU A 26 -1.30 6.01 -9.24
N LEU A 27 -2.16 5.09 -9.70
CA LEU A 27 -2.35 4.83 -11.13
C LEU A 27 -2.90 6.04 -11.87
N ASN A 28 -3.84 6.78 -11.26
CA ASN A 28 -4.35 8.00 -11.88
C ASN A 28 -3.24 9.04 -12.04
N ILE A 29 -2.44 9.28 -10.99
CA ILE A 29 -1.30 10.20 -11.04
C ILE A 29 -0.29 9.77 -12.12
N TYR A 30 0.03 8.48 -12.14
CA TYR A 30 0.96 7.90 -13.12
C TYR A 30 0.46 8.06 -14.57
N LEU A 31 -0.81 7.74 -14.83
CA LEU A 31 -1.40 7.80 -16.17
C LEU A 31 -1.61 9.22 -16.67
N ASN A 32 -1.91 10.16 -15.77
CA ASN A 32 -2.08 11.56 -16.11
C ASN A 32 -0.75 12.31 -16.25
N GLY A 33 0.37 11.72 -15.82
CA GLY A 33 1.68 12.36 -15.83
C GLY A 33 1.76 13.57 -14.90
N GLU A 34 0.95 13.58 -13.84
CA GLU A 34 0.86 14.70 -12.88
C GLU A 34 2.15 14.87 -12.08
N LEU A 35 2.97 13.81 -11.99
CA LEU A 35 4.29 13.81 -11.35
C LEU A 35 5.35 13.24 -12.27
N ASP A 36 6.51 13.87 -12.30
CA ASP A 36 7.73 13.39 -12.95
C ASP A 36 8.47 12.38 -12.07
N ARG A 37 7.76 11.31 -11.68
CA ARG A 37 8.17 10.28 -10.70
C ARG A 37 7.68 8.89 -11.09
N GLN A 38 7.80 8.55 -12.38
CA GLN A 38 7.21 7.32 -12.91
C GLN A 38 7.72 6.05 -12.23
N GLU A 39 9.03 6.00 -11.91
CA GLU A 39 9.63 4.82 -11.27
C GLU A 39 9.20 4.66 -9.80
N GLU A 40 9.08 5.75 -9.05
CA GLU A 40 8.58 5.76 -7.67
C GLU A 40 7.11 5.33 -7.63
N LEU A 41 6.29 5.89 -8.52
CA LEU A 41 4.88 5.56 -8.64
C LEU A 41 4.68 4.09 -9.01
N GLU A 42 5.44 3.56 -9.98
CA GLU A 42 5.36 2.15 -10.37
C GLU A 42 5.75 1.23 -9.20
N ARG A 43 6.81 1.58 -8.46
CA ARG A 43 7.23 0.83 -7.26
C ARG A 43 6.13 0.79 -6.19
N ALA A 44 5.52 1.94 -5.88
CA ALA A 44 4.45 2.03 -4.89
C ALA A 44 3.19 1.25 -5.34
N ILE A 45 2.80 1.36 -6.62
CA ILE A 45 1.68 0.60 -7.22
C ILE A 45 1.90 -0.92 -7.11
N ASN A 46 3.11 -1.37 -7.42
CA ASN A 46 3.46 -2.78 -7.31
C ASN A 46 3.42 -3.25 -5.84
N ARG A 47 3.91 -2.42 -4.91
CA ARG A 47 3.91 -2.75 -3.49
C ARG A 47 2.51 -2.89 -2.90
N CYS A 48 1.57 -2.00 -3.27
CA CYS A 48 0.15 -2.19 -2.94
C CYS A 48 -0.38 -3.55 -3.40
N SER A 49 0.05 -4.02 -4.58
CA SER A 49 -0.38 -5.32 -5.13
C SER A 49 0.18 -6.50 -4.33
N ILE A 50 1.45 -6.44 -3.93
CA ILE A 50 2.09 -7.45 -3.07
C ILE A 50 1.38 -7.53 -1.73
N ILE A 51 1.11 -6.38 -1.09
CA ILE A 51 0.42 -6.32 0.21
C ILE A 51 -0.98 -6.93 0.12
N MET A 52 -1.76 -6.59 -0.92
CA MET A 52 -3.08 -7.19 -1.13
C MET A 52 -3.02 -8.72 -1.27
N SER A 53 -2.06 -9.25 -2.04
CA SER A 53 -1.88 -10.71 -2.16
C SER A 53 -1.58 -11.35 -0.81
N MET A 54 -0.69 -10.76 -0.02
CA MET A 54 -0.36 -11.26 1.32
C MET A 54 -1.55 -11.22 2.29
N LEU A 55 -2.39 -10.18 2.22
CA LEU A 55 -3.60 -10.07 3.02
C LEU A 55 -4.62 -11.16 2.65
N ARG A 56 -4.75 -11.47 1.36
CA ARG A 56 -5.67 -12.50 0.84
C ARG A 56 -5.23 -13.92 1.13
N GLU A 57 -3.94 -14.19 1.06
CA GLU A 57 -3.39 -15.53 1.33
C GLU A 57 -3.61 -15.93 2.79
N GLY A 58 -3.65 -14.95 3.70
CA GLY A 58 -3.77 -15.20 5.13
C GLY A 58 -2.50 -15.89 5.67
N GLY A 59 -2.03 -15.49 6.85
CA GLY A 59 -0.77 -16.03 7.32
C GLY A 59 -0.54 -15.94 8.83
N GLY A 60 0.34 -16.82 9.29
CA GLY A 60 0.86 -16.81 10.65
C GLY A 60 1.83 -15.65 10.92
N ASP A 61 2.48 -15.65 12.07
CA ASP A 61 3.27 -14.52 12.57
C ASP A 61 4.39 -14.07 11.62
N ALA A 62 5.02 -15.01 10.90
CA ALA A 62 6.04 -14.68 9.90
C ALA A 62 5.47 -13.84 8.74
N ALA A 63 4.28 -14.19 8.22
CA ALA A 63 3.62 -13.42 7.17
C ALA A 63 3.19 -12.03 7.65
N ARG A 64 2.76 -11.93 8.92
CA ARG A 64 2.46 -10.62 9.55
C ARG A 64 3.70 -9.75 9.66
N SER A 65 4.85 -10.30 10.04
CA SER A 65 6.10 -9.54 10.09
C SER A 65 6.50 -9.00 8.71
N VAL A 66 6.38 -9.81 7.66
CA VAL A 66 6.66 -9.37 6.29
C VAL A 66 5.65 -8.30 5.85
N LEU A 67 4.37 -8.45 6.21
CA LEU A 67 3.32 -7.48 5.90
C LEU A 67 3.63 -6.11 6.52
N VAL A 68 4.07 -6.07 7.78
CA VAL A 68 4.47 -4.83 8.46
C VAL A 68 5.66 -4.16 7.77
N ASP A 69 6.67 -4.93 7.36
CA ASP A 69 7.81 -4.42 6.59
C ASP A 69 7.37 -3.82 5.24
N GLN A 70 6.47 -4.50 4.51
CA GLN A 70 5.95 -3.98 3.25
C GLN A 70 5.12 -2.69 3.44
N LEU A 71 4.29 -2.62 4.49
CA LEU A 71 3.53 -1.41 4.83
C LEU A 71 4.46 -0.23 5.18
N SER A 72 5.52 -0.50 5.94
CA SER A 72 6.51 0.53 6.32
C SER A 72 7.23 1.08 5.09
N ARG A 73 7.61 0.20 4.16
CA ARG A 73 8.24 0.62 2.89
C ARG A 73 7.29 1.40 2.00
N LEU A 74 6.03 0.95 1.88
CA LEU A 74 5.03 1.70 1.13
C LEU A 74 4.82 3.10 1.71
N ALA A 75 4.76 3.23 3.04
CA ALA A 75 4.64 4.53 3.69
C ALA A 75 5.83 5.45 3.39
N SER A 76 7.06 4.92 3.38
CA SER A 76 8.26 5.68 2.99
C SER A 76 8.20 6.11 1.52
N GLU A 77 7.89 5.17 0.60
CA GLU A 77 7.79 5.46 -0.83
C GLU A 77 6.73 6.53 -1.12
N LEU A 78 5.59 6.50 -0.40
CA LEU A 78 4.56 7.52 -0.50
C LEU A 78 5.03 8.87 0.08
N GLY A 79 5.79 8.87 1.17
CA GLY A 79 6.41 10.08 1.72
C GLY A 79 7.35 10.74 0.73
N ASP A 80 8.25 9.97 0.12
CA ASP A 80 9.21 10.46 -0.89
C ASP A 80 8.49 11.03 -2.14
N ILE A 81 7.32 10.50 -2.50
CA ILE A 81 6.49 11.03 -3.59
C ILE A 81 5.84 12.36 -3.22
N VAL A 82 5.41 12.53 -1.96
CA VAL A 82 4.70 13.72 -1.48
C VAL A 82 5.65 14.87 -1.16
N GLU A 83 6.70 14.64 -0.36
CA GLU A 83 7.60 15.69 0.13
C GLU A 83 8.28 16.43 -1.03
N GLU A 84 8.78 15.71 -2.02
CA GLU A 84 9.45 16.31 -3.16
C GLU A 84 8.47 16.71 -4.30
N GLY A 85 7.16 16.51 -4.09
CA GLY A 85 6.10 17.10 -4.92
C GLY A 85 5.81 18.55 -4.50
N GLU A 86 5.89 18.84 -3.20
CA GLU A 86 5.72 20.18 -2.63
C GLU A 86 6.90 21.11 -2.99
N GLU A 87 8.12 20.57 -3.13
CA GLU A 87 9.30 21.37 -3.51
C GLU A 87 9.27 21.92 -4.96
N LYS A 88 8.35 21.45 -5.83
CA LYS A 88 8.23 21.93 -7.22
C LYS A 88 7.17 23.03 -7.42
N GLU A 89 6.43 23.42 -6.38
CA GLU A 89 5.41 24.48 -6.45
C GLU A 89 5.92 25.90 -6.08
N ASP A 90 7.21 26.06 -5.77
CA ASP A 90 7.88 27.37 -5.54
C ASP A 90 8.58 27.92 -6.80
#